data_AF-A0A0H3CJ37-F1
#
_entry.id   AF-A0A0H3CJ37-F1
#
_cell.length_a   1.000
_cell.length_b   1.000
_cell.length_c   1.000
_cell.angle_alpha   90.00
_cell.angle_beta   90.00
_cell.angle_gamma   90.00
#
_symmetry.space_group_name_H-M   'P 1'
#
loop_
_entity.id
_entity.type
_entity.pdbx_description
1 polymer ?
#
loop_
_entity_poly.entity_id
_entity_poly.type
_entity_poly.pdbx_seq_one_letter_code
_entity_poly.pdbx_strand_id
1 'polypeptide(L)' 'MGKPFRELGEVSGESCQATNQDSPPNIPTARKRMQINAAKMKANAVLLHSCEVTSGTPGCYRQAVCIGSALTISAK' A
#
# COMPACT_ATOMS: atom_id res chain seq x y z
N MET A 1 -8.47 22.99 11.64
CA MET A 1 -7.65 22.18 12.56
C MET A 1 -7.82 20.71 12.18
N GLY A 2 -6.73 19.97 12.01
CA GLY A 2 -6.75 18.55 11.62
C GLY A 2 -7.22 17.63 12.75
N LYS A 3 -7.60 16.38 12.42
CA LYS A 3 -7.93 15.35 13.43
C LYS A 3 -6.64 14.88 14.12
N PRO A 4 -6.63 14.67 15.44
CA PRO A 4 -5.47 14.10 16.12
C PRO A 4 -5.24 12.66 15.65
N PHE A 5 -3.99 12.34 15.31
CA PHE A 5 -3.57 11.00 14.89
C PHE A 5 -2.21 10.66 15.47
N ARG A 6 -1.94 9.35 15.57
CA ARG A 6 -0.62 8.79 15.87
C ARG A 6 -0.13 8.04 14.64
N GLU A 7 1.07 8.37 14.19
CA GLU A 7 1.75 7.63 13.14
C GLU A 7 2.39 6.36 13.71
N LEU A 8 2.18 5.24 13.03
CA LEU A 8 2.68 3.92 13.43
C LEU A 8 3.91 3.50 12.61
N GLY A 9 4.11 4.11 11.44
CA GLY A 9 5.20 3.84 10.53
C GLY A 9 4.75 3.78 9.07
N GLU A 10 5.71 3.66 8.17
CA GLU A 10 5.48 3.46 6.74
C GLU A 10 4.95 2.05 6.46
N VAL A 11 4.04 1.95 5.50
CA VAL A 11 3.46 0.71 5.01
C VAL A 11 3.42 0.70 3.49
N SER A 12 3.62 -0.47 2.92
CA SER A 12 3.54 -0.69 1.49
C SER A 12 2.64 -1.88 1.15
N GLY A 13 2.18 -1.90 -0.09
CA GLY A 13 1.48 -3.03 -0.67
C GLY A 13 1.69 -3.08 -2.16
N GLU A 14 1.81 -4.29 -2.69
CA GLU A 14 2.20 -4.51 -4.07
C GLU A 14 1.32 -5.54 -4.79
N SER A 15 1.21 -5.41 -6.10
CA SER A 15 0.61 -6.38 -7.01
C SER A 15 1.65 -6.72 -8.07
N CYS A 16 2.30 -7.87 -7.94
CA CYS A 16 3.31 -8.38 -8.86
C CYS A 16 2.64 -9.19 -9.99
N GLN A 17 3.01 -8.88 -11.23
CA GLN A 17 2.80 -9.73 -12.40
C GLN A 17 4.15 -10.41 -12.68
N ALA A 18 4.28 -11.69 -12.37
CA ALA A 18 5.55 -12.41 -12.50
C ALA A 18 5.93 -12.65 -13.97
N THR A 19 4.96 -13.06 -14.78
CA THR A 19 5.12 -13.34 -16.21
C THR A 19 4.12 -12.54 -17.05
N ASN A 20 4.36 -12.44 -18.36
CA ASN A 20 3.45 -11.75 -19.29
C ASN A 20 2.06 -12.39 -19.38
N GLN A 21 1.96 -13.69 -19.05
CA GLN A 21 0.73 -14.46 -19.09
C GLN A 21 -0.13 -14.27 -17.83
N ASP A 22 0.49 -13.82 -16.73
CA ASP A 22 -0.23 -13.53 -15.49
C ASP A 22 -1.08 -12.26 -15.63
N SER A 23 -2.08 -12.15 -14.77
CA SER A 23 -2.92 -10.96 -14.67
C SER A 23 -2.05 -9.70 -14.50
N PRO A 24 -2.33 -8.61 -15.24
CA PRO A 24 -1.61 -7.36 -15.11
C PRO A 24 -1.62 -6.81 -13.66
N PRO A 25 -0.60 -6.05 -13.26
CA PRO A 25 -0.55 -5.47 -11.93
C PRO A 25 -1.72 -4.50 -11.70
N ASN A 26 -2.32 -4.55 -10.51
CA ASN A 26 -3.56 -3.85 -10.19
C ASN A 26 -3.36 -2.93 -8.97
N ILE A 27 -3.52 -1.61 -9.19
CA ILE A 27 -3.38 -0.58 -8.13
C ILE A 27 -4.39 -0.80 -6.98
N PRO A 28 -5.70 -1.02 -7.23
CA PRO A 28 -6.63 -1.37 -6.16
C PRO A 28 -6.17 -2.56 -5.29
N THR A 29 -5.60 -3.61 -5.88
CA THR A 29 -5.04 -4.75 -5.15
C THR A 29 -3.83 -4.34 -4.30
N ALA A 30 -2.89 -3.59 -4.87
CA ALA A 30 -1.72 -3.07 -4.15
C ALA A 30 -2.15 -2.19 -2.95
N ARG A 31 -3.10 -1.27 -3.15
CA ARG A 31 -3.69 -0.44 -2.09
C ARG A 31 -4.38 -1.27 -1.02
N LYS A 32 -5.11 -2.32 -1.39
CA LYS A 32 -5.76 -3.20 -0.42
C LYS A 32 -4.74 -3.97 0.42
N ARG A 33 -3.66 -4.46 -0.20
CA ARG A 33 -2.55 -5.12 0.51
C ARG A 33 -1.84 -4.16 1.47
N MET A 34 -1.62 -2.91 1.06
CA MET A 34 -1.09 -1.84 1.92
C MET A 34 -1.99 -1.61 3.15
N GLN A 35 -3.31 -1.53 2.95
CA GLN A 35 -4.28 -1.41 4.05
C GLN A 35 -4.26 -2.61 5.00
N ILE A 36 -4.13 -3.83 4.47
CA ILE A 36 -4.01 -5.05 5.30
C ILE A 36 -2.73 -5.00 6.13
N ASN A 37 -1.60 -4.56 5.54
CA ASN A 37 -0.34 -4.41 6.27
C ASN A 37 -0.43 -3.34 7.36
N ALA A 38 -1.09 -2.21 7.10
CA ALA A 38 -1.40 -1.21 8.13
C ALA A 38 -2.28 -1.78 9.25
N ALA A 39 -3.29 -2.58 8.92
CA ALA A 39 -4.15 -3.21 9.91
C ALA A 39 -3.37 -4.19 10.81
N LYS A 40 -2.35 -4.90 10.29
CA LYS A 40 -1.44 -5.74 11.11
C LYS A 40 -0.67 -4.91 12.15
N MET A 41 -0.42 -3.63 11.88
CA MET A 41 0.18 -2.68 12.82
C MET A 41 -0.84 -2.07 13.80
N LYS A 42 -2.11 -2.51 13.76
CA LYS A 42 -3.23 -1.94 14.52
C LYS A 42 -3.59 -0.50 14.10
N ALA A 43 -3.27 -0.13 12.86
CA ALA A 43 -3.73 1.12 12.24
C ALA A 43 -5.24 1.04 11.94
N ASN A 44 -5.93 2.18 11.99
CA ASN A 44 -7.32 2.31 11.53
C ASN A 44 -7.44 3.24 10.30
N ALA A 45 -6.34 3.85 9.86
CA ALA A 45 -6.26 4.66 8.67
C ALA A 45 -4.91 4.49 7.99
N VAL A 46 -4.86 4.78 6.70
CA VAL A 46 -3.62 4.91 5.92
C VAL A 46 -3.66 6.23 5.19
N LEU A 47 -2.61 7.04 5.32
CA LEU A 47 -2.37 8.19 4.46
C LEU A 47 -1.60 7.69 3.25
N LEU A 48 -2.26 7.63 2.09
CA LEU A 48 -1.63 7.21 0.84
C LEU A 48 -0.69 8.31 0.32
N HIS A 49 0.56 7.96 0.00
CA HIS A 49 1.53 8.90 -0.57
C HIS A 49 1.54 8.80 -2.10
N SER A 50 1.80 7.60 -2.62
CA SER A 50 1.81 7.34 -4.06
C SER A 50 1.40 5.89 -4.37
N CYS A 51 0.96 5.69 -5.61
CA CYS A 51 0.79 4.38 -6.21
C CYS A 51 1.35 4.45 -7.62
N GLU A 52 2.29 3.57 -7.95
CA GLU A 52 3.00 3.58 -9.22
C GLU A 52 3.03 2.17 -9.80
N VAL A 53 3.04 2.10 -11.14
CA VAL A 53 3.29 0.84 -11.86
C VAL A 53 4.69 0.90 -12.44
N THR A 54 5.56 0.03 -11.94
CA THR A 54 6.95 -0.09 -12.36
C THR A 54 7.14 -1.36 -13.18
N SER A 55 8.15 -1.34 -14.05
CA SER A 55 8.64 -2.50 -14.79
C SER A 55 10.08 -2.79 -14.39
N GLY A 56 10.50 -4.05 -14.51
CA GLY A 56 11.88 -4.45 -14.23
C GLY A 56 12.20 -4.68 -12.74
N THR A 57 11.19 -4.83 -11.87
CA THR A 57 11.42 -5.31 -10.51
C THR A 57 11.94 -6.76 -10.55
N PRO A 58 13.01 -7.12 -9.83
CA PRO A 58 13.45 -8.51 -9.73
C PRO A 58 12.30 -9.44 -9.31
N GLY A 59 11.98 -10.44 -10.13
CA GLY A 59 10.88 -11.39 -9.88
C GLY A 59 9.50 -10.94 -10.39
N CYS A 60 9.34 -9.71 -10.89
CA CYS A 60 8.10 -9.24 -11.50
C CYS A 60 8.37 -8.64 -12.89
N TYR A 61 7.71 -9.17 -13.91
CA TYR A 61 7.68 -8.53 -15.22
C TYR A 61 7.18 -7.08 -15.11
N ARG A 62 6.07 -6.88 -14.38
CA ARG A 62 5.56 -5.56 -13.96
C ARG A 62 4.98 -5.63 -12.56
N GLN A 63 4.94 -4.49 -11.89
CA GLN A 63 4.45 -4.42 -10.51
C GLN A 63 3.73 -3.11 -10.27
N ALA A 64 2.61 -3.15 -9.55
CA ALA A 64 2.00 -1.97 -8.96
C ALA A 64 2.40 -1.91 -7.49
N VAL A 65 2.95 -0.79 -7.03
CA VAL A 65 3.32 -0.58 -5.62
C VAL A 65 2.61 0.66 -5.10
N CYS A 66 2.02 0.55 -3.93
CA CYS A 66 1.45 1.68 -3.19
C CYS A 66 2.18 1.82 -1.86
N ILE A 67 2.52 3.05 -1.51
CA ILE A 67 3.20 3.41 -0.27
C ILE A 67 2.40 4.47 0.50
N GLY A 68 2.50 4.43 1.82
CA GLY A 68 1.83 5.39 2.68
C GLY A 68 2.18 5.23 4.15
N SER A 69 1.65 6.10 5.00
CA SER A 69 1.81 6.02 6.44
C SER A 69 0.61 5.34 7.11
N ALA A 70 0.87 4.36 7.97
CA ALA A 70 -0.13 3.73 8.81
C ALA A 70 -0.42 4.62 10.03
N LEU A 71 -1.69 4.96 10.24
CA LEU A 71 -2.12 5.89 11.29
C LEU A 71 -3.15 5.24 12.21
N THR A 72 -3.11 5.63 13.49
CA THR A 72 -4.24 5.49 14.41
C THR A 72 -4.85 6.88 14.64
N ILE A 73 -6.04 7.10 14.09
CA ILE A 73 -6.83 8.31 14.35
C ILE A 73 -7.65 8.07 15.60
N SER A 74 -7.49 8.94 16.60
CA SER A 74 -8.37 8.96 17.77
C SER A 74 -9.58 9.82 17.45
N ALA A 75 -10.77 9.21 17.37
CA ALA A 75 -12.01 9.97 17.38
C ALA A 75 -12.16 10.54 18.79
N LYS A 76 -12.00 11.86 18.91
CA LYS A 76 -12.37 12.61 20.11
C LYS A 76 -13.67 13.35 19.82
#